data_AF-R6YMY4-F1
#
_entry.id   AF-R6YMY4-F1
#
_cell.length_a   1.000
_cell.length_b   1.000
_cell.length_c   1.000
_cell.angle_alpha   90.00
_cell.angle_beta   90.00
_cell.angle_gamma   90.00
#
_symmetry.space_group_name_H-M   'P 1'
#
loop_
_entity.id
_entity.type
_entity.pdbx_description
1 polymer ?
#
loop_
_entity_poly.entity_id
_entity_poly.type
_entity_poly.pdbx_seq_one_letter_code
_entity_poly.pdbx_strand_id
1 'polypeptide(L)'
;MSWTVWVITAIIVFICIAVVTIFYNLTKLQEETREKYLKVDSYQMEKWNMAKRLTEYVENYHQEGKTFEDAHAVLDKDLMAMGKEEKLAAYRQMEEILGKLLVEVKEHGNLQCEEKIRMICMKLKDEAFMYHAAEAEYDRCVSKYNDQIEKAPGKYVAGIFGLKKQPRS
;
A
#
# COMPACT_ATOMS: atom_id res chain seq x y z
N MET A 1 -30.35 -47.23 -19.77
CA MET A 1 -29.46 -46.05 -19.66
C MET A 1 -28.03 -46.55 -19.77
N SER A 2 -27.30 -46.20 -20.83
CA SER A 2 -25.99 -46.80 -21.12
C SER A 2 -24.91 -46.31 -20.16
N TRP A 3 -23.94 -47.18 -19.84
CA TRP A 3 -22.74 -46.89 -19.06
C TRP A 3 -22.02 -45.59 -19.50
N THR A 4 -22.07 -45.29 -20.81
CA THR A 4 -21.53 -44.05 -21.39
C THR A 4 -22.11 -42.77 -20.79
N VAL A 5 -23.41 -42.74 -20.48
CA VAL A 5 -24.07 -41.56 -19.89
C VAL A 5 -23.53 -41.31 -18.48
N TRP A 6 -23.32 -42.36 -17.69
CA TRP A 6 -22.76 -42.26 -16.34
C TRP A 6 -21.31 -41.78 -16.37
N VAL A 7 -20.49 -42.29 -17.29
CA VAL A 7 -19.09 -41.85 -17.46
C VAL A 7 -19.02 -40.37 -17.84
N ILE A 8 -19.81 -39.93 -18.82
CA ILE A 8 -19.84 -38.52 -19.25
C ILE A 8 -20.30 -37.62 -18.09
N THR A 9 -21.32 -38.04 -17.36
CA THR A 9 -21.83 -37.28 -16.20
C THR A 9 -20.77 -37.14 -15.12
N ALA A 10 -20.06 -38.23 -14.79
CA ALA A 10 -18.98 -38.19 -13.80
C ALA A 10 -17.83 -37.24 -14.21
N ILE A 11 -17.46 -37.24 -15.49
CA ILE A 11 -16.42 -36.33 -16.02
C ILE A 11 -16.87 -34.87 -15.91
N ILE A 12 -18.12 -34.55 -16.26
CA ILE A 12 -18.65 -33.19 -16.15
C ILE A 12 -18.64 -32.74 -14.68
N VAL A 13 -19.11 -33.58 -13.77
CA VAL A 13 -19.10 -33.28 -12.31
C VAL A 13 -17.67 -33.02 -11.83
N PHE A 14 -16.71 -33.83 -12.26
CA PHE A 14 -15.30 -33.63 -11.90
C PHE A 14 -14.74 -32.29 -12.40
N ILE A 15 -15.03 -31.92 -13.66
CA ILE A 15 -14.62 -30.62 -14.23
C ILE A 15 -15.26 -29.46 -13.45
N CYS A 16 -16.55 -29.55 -13.14
CA CYS A 16 -17.24 -28.53 -12.35
C CYS A 16 -16.57 -28.33 -10.98
N ILE A 17 -16.25 -29.41 -10.26
CA ILE A 17 -15.57 -29.34 -8.96
C ILE A 17 -14.18 -28.71 -9.10
N ALA A 18 -13.44 -29.07 -10.14
CA ALA A 18 -12.12 -28.50 -10.40
C ALA A 18 -12.19 -26.98 -10.64
N VAL A 19 -13.13 -26.52 -11.47
CA VAL A 19 -13.34 -25.09 -11.76
C VAL A 19 -13.70 -24.32 -10.49
N VAL A 20 -14.62 -24.83 -9.67
CA VAL A 20 -15.03 -24.19 -8.40
C VAL A 20 -13.84 -24.07 -7.45
N THR A 21 -13.01 -25.11 -7.35
CA THR A 21 -11.84 -25.12 -6.48
C THR A 21 -10.79 -24.10 -6.92
N ILE A 22 -10.51 -24.02 -8.22
CA ILE A 22 -9.59 -23.03 -8.79
C ILE A 22 -10.12 -21.60 -8.57
N PHE A 23 -11.40 -21.38 -8.83
CA PHE A 23 -12.03 -20.07 -8.66
C PHE A 23 -11.98 -19.61 -7.20
N TYR A 24 -12.25 -20.52 -6.25
CA TYR A 24 -12.14 -20.23 -4.83
C TYR A 24 -10.70 -19.83 -4.44
N ASN A 25 -9.70 -20.59 -4.89
CA ASN A 25 -8.30 -20.30 -4.59
C ASN A 25 -7.85 -18.95 -5.18
N LEU A 26 -8.25 -18.63 -6.41
CA LEU A 26 -7.94 -17.33 -7.03
C LEU A 26 -8.60 -16.17 -6.29
N THR A 27 -9.87 -16.32 -5.90
CA THR A 27 -10.60 -15.31 -5.12
C THR A 27 -9.95 -15.10 -3.75
N LYS A 28 -9.51 -16.19 -3.10
CA LYS A 28 -8.79 -16.11 -1.83
C LYS A 28 -7.48 -15.34 -1.97
N LEU A 29 -6.68 -15.62 -2.99
CA LEU A 29 -5.44 -14.89 -3.26
C LEU A 29 -5.68 -13.42 -3.59
N GLN A 30 -6.78 -13.12 -4.29
CA GLN A 30 -7.17 -11.74 -4.58
C GLN A 30 -7.48 -10.98 -3.29
N GLU A 31 -8.21 -11.59 -2.37
CA GLU A 31 -8.54 -10.99 -1.07
C GLU A 31 -7.31 -10.85 -0.19
N GLU A 32 -6.41 -11.85 -0.14
CA GLU A 32 -5.13 -11.75 0.55
C GLU A 32 -4.29 -10.58 0.01
N THR A 33 -4.25 -10.42 -1.32
CA THR A 33 -3.50 -9.32 -1.94
C THR A 33 -4.13 -7.96 -1.63
N ARG A 34 -5.47 -7.88 -1.58
CA ARG A 34 -6.20 -6.68 -1.13
C ARG A 34 -5.89 -6.35 0.33
N GLU A 35 -5.89 -7.33 1.22
CA GLU A 35 -5.55 -7.13 2.64
C GLU A 35 -4.13 -6.57 2.79
N LYS A 36 -3.17 -7.09 2.04
CA LYS A 36 -1.79 -6.58 2.04
C LYS A 36 -1.72 -5.15 1.50
N TYR A 37 -2.45 -4.83 0.44
CA TYR A 37 -2.54 -3.45 -0.06
C TYR A 37 -3.07 -2.47 1.00
N LEU A 38 -4.12 -2.86 1.74
CA LEU A 38 -4.67 -2.02 2.81
C LEU A 38 -3.65 -1.76 3.94
N LYS A 39 -2.77 -2.73 4.23
CA LYS A 39 -1.66 -2.54 5.18
C LYS A 39 -0.61 -1.56 4.66
N VAL A 40 -0.29 -1.61 3.36
CA VAL A 40 0.61 -0.62 2.75
C VAL A 40 0.02 0.78 2.87
N ASP A 41 -1.25 0.96 2.49
CA ASP A 41 -1.94 2.26 2.57
C ASP A 41 -2.02 2.78 4.01
N SER A 42 -2.23 1.91 5.01
CA SER A 42 -2.23 2.32 6.42
C SER A 42 -0.87 2.83 6.90
N TYR A 43 0.23 2.12 6.59
CA TYR A 43 1.57 2.57 6.99
C TYR A 43 1.96 3.88 6.28
N GLN A 44 1.57 4.04 5.03
CA GLN A 44 1.82 5.27 4.29
C GLN A 44 1.03 6.46 4.86
N MET A 45 -0.20 6.21 5.32
CA MET A 45 -1.02 7.20 6.02
C MET A 45 -0.48 7.55 7.42
N GLU A 46 0.06 6.58 8.16
CA GLU A 46 0.75 6.84 9.44
C GLU A 46 1.96 7.75 9.24
N LYS A 47 2.81 7.46 8.25
CA LYS A 47 3.96 8.28 7.87
C LYS A 47 3.56 9.73 7.53
N TRP A 48 2.46 9.91 6.79
CA TRP A 48 1.90 11.24 6.52
C TRP A 48 1.46 11.97 7.78
N ASN A 49 0.74 11.30 8.66
CA ASN A 49 0.29 11.88 9.92
C ASN A 49 1.48 12.26 10.81
N MET A 50 2.55 11.46 10.83
CA MET A 50 3.78 11.80 11.55
C MET A 50 4.51 12.99 10.92
N ALA A 51 4.53 13.11 9.59
CA ALA A 51 5.09 14.28 8.92
C ALA A 51 4.33 15.58 9.25
N LYS A 52 3.00 15.51 9.31
CA LYS A 52 2.16 16.62 9.78
C LYS A 52 2.47 17.00 11.23
N ARG A 53 2.53 16.03 12.14
CA ARG A 53 2.91 16.26 13.55
C ARG A 53 4.30 16.87 13.70
N LEU A 54 5.25 16.44 12.86
CA LEU A 54 6.59 17.02 12.84
C LEU A 54 6.53 18.50 12.44
N THR A 55 5.79 18.83 11.37
CA THR A 55 5.60 20.20 10.89
C THR A 55 5.00 21.08 11.98
N GLU A 56 3.89 20.66 12.60
CA GLU A 56 3.24 21.38 13.70
C GLU A 56 4.19 21.57 14.90
N TYR A 57 5.03 20.58 15.22
CA TYR A 57 5.98 20.70 16.33
C TYR A 57 7.11 21.70 16.04
N VAL A 58 7.62 21.71 14.80
CA VAL A 58 8.67 22.64 14.38
C VAL A 58 8.11 24.06 14.27
N GLU A 59 6.90 24.24 13.74
CA GLU A 59 6.22 25.54 13.64
C GLU A 59 5.95 26.18 15.00
N ASN A 60 5.52 25.39 15.99
CA ASN A 60 5.36 25.86 17.38
C ASN A 60 6.67 26.37 17.99
N TYR A 61 7.82 25.93 17.48
CA TYR A 61 9.14 26.33 17.95
C TYR A 61 9.75 27.47 17.11
N HIS A 62 9.41 27.55 15.83
CA HIS A 62 9.87 28.58 14.92
C HIS A 62 8.72 29.02 14.00
N GLN A 63 8.16 30.19 14.27
CA GLN A 63 6.97 30.69 13.56
C GLN A 63 7.26 31.30 12.19
N GLU A 64 8.52 31.48 11.79
CA GLU A 64 8.88 32.23 10.59
C GLU A 64 9.59 31.33 9.56
N GLY A 65 8.88 30.95 8.50
CA GLY A 65 9.49 30.25 7.37
C GLY A 65 8.52 29.98 6.23
N LYS A 66 8.90 30.33 4.98
CA LYS A 66 8.16 29.93 3.76
C LYS A 66 7.97 28.41 3.67
N THR A 67 8.84 27.64 4.32
CA THR A 67 8.79 26.18 4.38
C THR A 67 7.49 25.66 5.01
N PHE A 68 6.91 26.37 5.99
CA PHE A 68 5.66 25.95 6.64
C PHE A 68 4.45 26.17 5.76
N GLU A 69 4.37 27.29 5.02
CA GLU A 69 3.29 27.52 4.05
C GLU A 69 3.26 26.42 2.97
N ASP A 70 4.43 26.07 2.42
CA ASP A 70 4.58 24.96 1.48
C ASP A 70 4.18 23.62 2.12
N ALA A 71 4.55 23.40 3.39
CA ALA A 71 4.22 22.19 4.12
C ALA A 71 2.72 22.04 4.34
N HIS A 72 2.04 23.09 4.82
CA HIS A 72 0.59 23.11 5.01
C HIS A 72 -0.17 22.91 3.70
N ALA A 73 0.27 23.57 2.62
CA ALA A 73 -0.33 23.42 1.30
C ALA A 73 -0.34 21.97 0.79
N VAL A 74 0.56 21.12 1.27
CA VAL A 74 0.62 19.70 0.90
C VAL A 74 -0.02 18.82 1.97
N LEU A 75 0.38 18.97 3.25
CA LEU A 75 0.06 18.07 4.35
C LEU A 75 -1.37 18.21 4.88
N ASP A 76 -2.02 19.35 4.63
CA ASP A 76 -3.43 19.57 5.01
C ASP A 76 -4.43 19.06 3.97
N LYS A 77 -3.94 18.55 2.82
CA LYS A 77 -4.81 17.93 1.84
C LYS A 77 -5.40 16.63 2.38
N ASP A 78 -6.67 16.37 2.03
CA ASP A 78 -7.35 15.14 2.40
C ASP A 78 -6.91 13.98 1.50
N LEU A 79 -6.02 13.12 2.03
CA LEU A 79 -5.58 11.91 1.33
C LEU A 79 -6.74 10.94 1.04
N MET A 80 -7.81 10.93 1.83
CA MET A 80 -8.93 10.02 1.61
C MET A 80 -9.74 10.39 0.36
N ALA A 81 -9.75 11.66 -0.03
CA ALA A 81 -10.44 12.16 -1.21
C ALA A 81 -9.64 11.96 -2.52
N MET A 82 -8.36 11.61 -2.43
CA MET A 82 -7.46 11.53 -3.58
C MET A 82 -7.49 10.18 -4.30
N GLY A 83 -7.28 10.22 -5.61
CA GLY A 83 -6.98 9.03 -6.41
C GLY A 83 -5.60 8.43 -6.10
N LYS A 84 -5.33 7.21 -6.57
CA LYS A 84 -4.06 6.50 -6.33
C LYS A 84 -2.83 7.30 -6.84
N GLU A 85 -2.92 7.88 -8.03
CA GLU A 85 -1.79 8.67 -8.60
C GLU A 85 -1.58 9.99 -7.86
N GLU A 86 -2.66 10.67 -7.47
CA GLU A 86 -2.61 11.90 -6.69
C GLU A 86 -2.00 11.67 -5.31
N LYS A 87 -2.40 10.58 -4.63
CA LYS A 87 -1.76 10.14 -3.39
C LYS A 87 -0.25 9.95 -3.56
N LEU A 88 0.17 9.25 -4.61
CA LEU A 88 1.59 9.02 -4.89
C LEU A 88 2.36 10.33 -5.07
N ALA A 89 1.79 11.29 -5.81
CA ALA A 89 2.38 12.61 -5.99
C ALA A 89 2.45 13.39 -4.67
N ALA A 90 1.40 13.33 -3.85
CA ALA A 90 1.38 13.95 -2.53
C ALA A 90 2.47 13.37 -1.61
N TYR A 91 2.64 12.03 -1.58
CA TYR A 91 3.67 11.39 -0.77
C TYR A 91 5.09 11.80 -1.17
N ARG A 92 5.36 11.99 -2.47
CA ARG A 92 6.65 12.54 -2.94
C ARG A 92 6.88 13.96 -2.45
N GLN A 93 5.86 14.82 -2.54
CA GLN A 93 5.94 16.19 -2.03
C GLN A 93 6.18 16.22 -0.50
N MET A 94 5.53 15.34 0.25
CA MET A 94 5.78 15.19 1.69
C MET A 94 7.24 14.85 1.99
N GLU A 95 7.86 13.95 1.23
CA GLU A 95 9.28 13.60 1.43
C GLU A 95 10.22 14.78 1.17
N GLU A 96 9.93 15.59 0.16
CA GLU A 96 10.67 16.83 -0.12
C GLU A 96 10.54 17.84 1.02
N ILE A 97 9.33 18.02 1.56
CA ILE A 97 9.05 18.89 2.71
C ILE A 97 9.80 18.41 3.95
N LEU A 98 9.75 17.11 4.25
CA LEU A 98 10.50 16.52 5.36
C LEU A 98 12.01 16.80 5.23
N GLY A 99 12.56 16.68 4.02
CA GLY A 99 13.95 17.03 3.75
C GLY A 99 14.28 18.49 4.09
N LYS A 100 13.43 19.43 3.69
CA LYS A 100 13.58 20.87 4.01
C LYS A 100 13.46 21.15 5.51
N LEU A 101 12.44 20.60 6.17
CA LEU A 101 12.22 20.76 7.62
C LEU A 101 13.41 20.26 8.43
N LEU A 102 14.04 19.15 8.03
CA LEU A 102 15.23 18.63 8.71
C LEU A 102 16.44 19.54 8.59
N VAL A 103 16.59 20.29 7.49
CA VAL A 103 17.64 21.30 7.34
C VAL A 103 17.37 22.48 8.26
N GLU A 104 16.14 22.97 8.27
CA GLU A 104 15.73 24.12 9.09
C GLU A 104 15.88 23.84 10.60
N VAL A 105 15.52 22.64 11.05
CA VAL A 105 15.74 22.19 12.43
C VAL A 105 17.24 22.14 12.77
N LYS A 106 18.10 21.72 11.85
CA LYS A 106 19.55 21.68 12.07
C LYS A 106 20.16 23.07 12.19
N GLU A 107 19.64 24.05 11.46
CA GLU A 107 20.14 25.43 11.46
C GLU A 107 19.69 26.21 12.70
N HIS A 108 18.50 25.91 13.26
CA HIS A 108 17.87 26.70 14.33
C HIS A 108 17.67 25.94 15.66
N GLY A 109 18.15 24.70 15.79
CA GLY A 109 17.83 23.80 16.90
C GLY A 109 18.48 24.11 18.26
N ASN A 110 17.69 24.08 19.34
CA ASN A 110 18.13 23.97 20.74
C ASN A 110 18.04 22.50 21.22
N LEU A 111 18.92 22.09 22.15
CA LEU A 111 19.06 20.74 22.70
C LEU A 111 17.73 20.06 23.12
N GLN A 112 16.77 20.81 23.69
CA GLN A 112 15.49 20.22 24.12
C GLN A 112 14.51 19.94 22.98
N CYS A 113 14.52 20.75 21.93
CA CYS A 113 13.71 20.50 20.74
C CYS A 113 14.34 19.42 19.85
N GLU A 114 15.66 19.36 19.84
CA GLU A 114 16.42 18.32 19.14
C GLU A 114 16.01 16.92 19.62
N GLU A 115 15.80 16.71 20.93
CA GLU A 115 15.42 15.39 21.46
C GLU A 115 14.03 14.92 21.00
N LYS A 116 13.01 15.78 21.05
CA LYS A 116 11.66 15.42 20.57
C LYS A 116 11.62 15.26 19.05
N ILE A 117 12.27 16.14 18.31
CA ILE A 117 12.33 16.05 16.85
C ILE A 117 13.07 14.78 16.43
N ARG A 118 14.20 14.47 17.08
CA ARG A 118 14.94 13.22 16.88
C ARG A 118 14.06 12.00 17.14
N MET A 119 13.25 12.02 18.21
CA MET A 119 12.29 10.93 18.49
C MET A 119 11.25 10.77 17.36
N ILE A 120 10.69 11.86 16.84
CA ILE A 120 9.74 11.81 15.71
C ILE A 120 10.44 11.28 14.45
N CYS A 121 11.68 11.71 14.18
CA CYS A 121 12.47 11.23 13.05
C CYS A 121 12.79 9.73 13.16
N MET A 122 13.08 9.24 14.38
CA MET A 122 13.26 7.81 14.63
C MET A 122 11.97 7.03 14.33
N LYS A 123 10.82 7.51 14.80
CA LYS A 123 9.52 6.90 14.49
C LYS A 123 9.21 6.90 12.99
N LEU A 124 9.45 8.02 12.30
CA LEU A 124 9.30 8.11 10.84
C LEU A 124 10.18 7.09 10.11
N LYS A 125 11.41 6.87 10.58
CA LYS A 125 12.31 5.85 10.04
C LYS A 125 11.78 4.43 10.27
N ASP A 126 11.26 4.15 11.45
CA ASP A 126 10.67 2.85 11.77
C ASP A 126 9.42 2.58 10.93
N GLU A 127 8.54 3.59 10.78
CA GLU A 127 7.37 3.53 9.90
C GLU A 127 7.77 3.34 8.43
N ALA A 128 8.81 4.02 7.95
CA ALA A 128 9.33 3.82 6.59
C ALA A 128 9.84 2.39 6.38
N PHE A 129 10.51 1.81 7.38
CA PHE A 129 10.92 0.41 7.33
C PHE A 129 9.72 -0.54 7.26
N MET A 130 8.69 -0.32 8.09
CA MET A 130 7.46 -1.11 8.06
C MET A 130 6.70 -0.97 6.75
N TYR A 131 6.64 0.24 6.18
CA TYR A 131 6.08 0.51 4.86
C TYR A 131 6.77 -0.32 3.77
N HIS A 132 8.10 -0.27 3.69
CA HIS A 132 8.84 -1.05 2.69
C HIS A 132 8.74 -2.56 2.90
N ALA A 133 8.67 -3.02 4.16
CA ALA A 133 8.41 -4.42 4.46
C ALA A 133 7.01 -4.83 3.97
N ALA A 134 6.00 -3.98 4.17
CA ALA A 134 4.64 -4.21 3.70
C ALA A 134 4.55 -4.20 2.16
N GLU A 135 5.24 -3.29 1.47
CA GLU A 135 5.36 -3.27 -0.01
C GLU A 135 5.94 -4.60 -0.51
N ALA A 136 7.06 -5.05 0.08
CA ALA A 136 7.67 -6.31 -0.31
C ALA A 136 6.73 -7.51 -0.09
N GLU A 137 5.92 -7.51 0.96
CA GLU A 137 4.90 -8.53 1.18
C GLU A 137 3.75 -8.44 0.17
N TYR A 138 3.26 -7.23 -0.11
CA TYR A 138 2.25 -6.98 -1.12
C TYR A 138 2.70 -7.48 -2.50
N ASP A 139 3.91 -7.12 -2.93
CA ASP A 139 4.48 -7.54 -4.21
C ASP A 139 4.62 -9.06 -4.32
N ARG A 140 4.97 -9.74 -3.22
CA ARG A 140 5.00 -11.21 -3.16
C ARG A 140 3.60 -11.79 -3.35
N CYS A 141 2.58 -11.23 -2.74
CA CYS A 141 1.19 -11.67 -2.91
C CYS A 141 0.68 -11.40 -4.34
N VAL A 142 0.92 -10.21 -4.87
CA VAL A 142 0.61 -9.85 -6.27
C VAL A 142 1.28 -10.82 -7.24
N SER A 143 2.56 -11.15 -7.02
CA SER A 143 3.26 -12.11 -7.87
C SER A 143 2.62 -13.49 -7.82
N LYS A 144 2.30 -14.01 -6.62
CA LYS A 144 1.63 -15.31 -6.49
C LYS A 144 0.27 -15.33 -7.17
N TYR A 145 -0.52 -14.27 -7.02
CA TYR A 145 -1.82 -14.13 -7.65
C TYR A 145 -1.72 -14.06 -9.18
N ASN A 146 -0.85 -13.20 -9.70
CA ASN A 146 -0.63 -13.04 -11.13
C ASN A 146 -0.09 -14.34 -11.76
N ASP A 147 0.83 -15.04 -11.09
CA ASP A 147 1.35 -16.33 -11.55
C ASP A 147 0.24 -17.39 -11.67
N GLN A 148 -0.72 -17.42 -10.74
CA GLN A 148 -1.86 -18.35 -10.82
C GLN A 148 -2.87 -17.97 -11.91
N ILE A 149 -3.03 -16.68 -12.20
CA ILE A 149 -3.86 -16.22 -13.32
C ILE A 149 -3.22 -16.50 -14.67
N GLU A 150 -1.88 -16.49 -14.77
CA GLU A 150 -1.19 -16.72 -16.04
C GLU A 150 -1.07 -18.20 -16.42
N LYS A 151 -1.01 -19.10 -15.44
CA LYS A 151 -0.80 -20.53 -15.65
C LYS A 151 -2.11 -21.28 -15.85
N ALA A 152 -2.10 -22.30 -16.71
CA ALA A 152 -3.22 -23.25 -16.80
C ALA A 152 -3.27 -24.13 -15.53
N PRO A 153 -4.46 -24.52 -15.03
CA PRO A 153 -5.80 -24.20 -15.56
C PRO A 153 -6.34 -22.81 -15.16
N GLY A 154 -5.66 -22.07 -14.28
CA GLY A 154 -6.09 -20.78 -13.74
C GLY A 154 -6.40 -19.73 -14.81
N LYS A 155 -5.61 -19.65 -15.88
CA LYS A 155 -5.84 -18.75 -17.03
C LYS A 155 -7.23 -18.87 -17.65
N TYR A 156 -7.75 -20.09 -17.79
CA TYR A 156 -9.06 -20.32 -18.38
C TYR A 156 -10.18 -19.89 -17.44
N VAL A 157 -10.05 -20.27 -16.16
CA VAL A 157 -11.01 -19.89 -15.12
C VAL A 157 -11.01 -18.36 -14.94
N ALA A 158 -9.85 -17.73 -14.86
CA ALA A 158 -9.71 -16.28 -14.77
C ALA A 158 -10.35 -15.57 -15.98
N GLY A 159 -10.17 -16.09 -17.20
CA GLY A 159 -10.82 -15.54 -18.40
C GLY A 159 -12.34 -15.65 -18.37
N ILE A 160 -12.89 -16.76 -17.91
CA ILE A 160 -14.35 -16.98 -17.81
C ILE A 160 -14.97 -16.08 -16.74
N PHE A 161 -14.33 -15.95 -15.58
CA PHE A 161 -14.83 -15.19 -14.43
C PHE A 161 -14.35 -13.73 -14.38
N GLY A 162 -13.60 -13.27 -15.39
CA GLY A 162 -13.14 -11.88 -15.49
C GLY A 162 -12.09 -11.47 -14.46
N LEU A 163 -11.36 -12.41 -13.86
CA LEU A 163 -10.28 -12.12 -12.91
C LEU A 163 -9.09 -11.51 -13.64
N LYS A 164 -8.63 -10.35 -13.19
CA LYS A 164 -7.55 -9.58 -13.81
C LYS A 164 -6.32 -9.54 -12.93
N LYS A 165 -5.15 -9.44 -13.56
CA LYS A 165 -3.88 -9.21 -12.86
C LYS A 165 -3.94 -7.94 -12.02
N GLN A 166 -3.25 -7.95 -10.90
CA GLN A 166 -3.06 -6.77 -10.06
C GLN A 166 -1.69 -6.13 -10.34
N PRO A 167 -1.60 -4.78 -10.32
CA PRO A 167 -0.33 -4.08 -10.42
C PRO A 167 0.48 -4.28 -9.15
N ARG A 168 1.81 -4.23 -9.28
CA ARG A 168 2.75 -4.18 -8.14
C ARG A 168 2.79 -2.77 -7.53
N SER A 169 3.35 -2.64 -6.32
CA SER A 169 3.54 -1.33 -5.67
C SER A 169 4.43 -0.39 -6.47
#